data_AF-A0A1A8ZLR7-F1
#
_entry.id   AF-A0A1A8ZLR7-F1
#
_cell.length_a   1.000
_cell.length_b   1.000
_cell.length_c   1.000
_cell.angle_alpha   90.00
_cell.angle_beta   90.00
_cell.angle_gamma   90.00
#
_symmetry.space_group_name_H-M   'P 1'
#
loop_
_entity.id
_entity.type
_entity.pdbx_description
1 polymer ?
#
loop_
_entity_poly.entity_id
_entity_poly.type
_entity_poly.pdbx_seq_one_letter_code
_entity_poly.pdbx_strand_id
1 'polypeptide(L)'
;MVLIWLVFLFLLSPSSGLQKEFNNGLGVSLKGVEKAHHFPHLTIACTHRSMFPRKGKNVLFVKSKMKMGNIRSKRNSNFSYLSGENSSQGMTIREDEYDVAILGCGVGGHAAAINAMERNLKVVLFAGEESSIGGTCVNVGCIPSKSLLYATNKYRELKNFGKLYNYGIYSDFFMKKESNNVVTSPMESNQIIANSVRMDIDKLKEYTQTVVGKMRNGILNGLKNPKFSKNSEHVKVIYEHGHIIDVNTIKSKKSGKKYKVKNIILATGSTPNIPSNVQVDKKYVFTSDQAVNLEGLRDYMGIIGMGIIGLEFADVYTALGSEVTFFEYSPDMLPMIDRDVAKYFEKVFIKTKPVSCIFNAQVKYVHAVKSGGPVVIGYVNRSAVQGAHRRGSDTIGEDATVGEENAVKELRVDSCLVAVGRKPNTENLGLENVQVKTNRGFVPVDELLRVKMEDNLKSRVHENIFCIGDANGKQMLAHTASHQALRVVDYIENKEKNHINEFAKNKLSKSIFYTNIPSVCYTNPELAFVGLTEHESEKMHPDNVGVEVSYYKANSKILCENNISEHGHKNNLYNKGQYNTNDNTNGMQLISN
;
A
#
# COMPACT_ATOMS: atom_id res chain seq x y z
N MET A 1 1.76 13.44 -11.29
CA MET A 1 0.30 13.63 -11.27
C MET A 1 -0.21 13.37 -12.68
N VAL A 2 -1.32 12.60 -12.78
CA VAL A 2 -1.94 11.99 -13.98
C VAL A 2 -1.17 10.78 -14.56
N LEU A 3 -1.47 9.59 -14.00
CA LEU A 3 -1.37 8.33 -14.72
C LEU A 3 -2.61 7.49 -14.35
N ILE A 4 -3.71 7.73 -15.06
CA ILE A 4 -4.85 6.82 -15.11
C ILE A 4 -5.18 6.69 -16.60
N TRP A 5 -5.39 5.45 -17.05
CA TRP A 5 -5.73 5.00 -18.41
C TRP A 5 -4.55 4.71 -19.34
N LEU A 6 -4.16 3.43 -19.37
CA LEU A 6 -4.11 2.61 -20.59
C LEU A 6 -3.69 1.18 -20.24
N VAL A 7 -4.64 0.38 -19.76
CA VAL A 7 -4.58 -1.09 -19.91
C VAL A 7 -5.98 -1.55 -20.27
N PHE A 8 -6.22 -1.72 -21.57
CA PHE A 8 -7.24 -2.62 -22.08
C PHE A 8 -6.78 -3.15 -23.44
N LEU A 9 -7.01 -4.45 -23.62
CA LEU A 9 -6.92 -5.26 -24.85
C LEU A 9 -5.54 -5.71 -25.32
N PHE A 10 -5.17 -6.93 -24.93
CA PHE A 10 -5.04 -8.05 -25.88
C PHE A 10 -5.27 -9.38 -25.13
N LEU A 11 -6.51 -9.87 -25.14
CA LEU A 11 -6.83 -11.29 -24.96
C LEU A 11 -7.86 -11.63 -26.03
N LEU A 12 -7.35 -12.01 -27.19
CA LEU A 12 -8.11 -12.81 -28.14
C LEU A 12 -7.19 -13.92 -28.63
N SER A 13 -7.44 -15.12 -28.12
CA SER A 13 -7.09 -16.38 -28.75
C SER A 13 -8.32 -17.30 -28.66
N PRO A 14 -8.68 -18.00 -29.75
CA PRO A 14 -10.01 -18.54 -29.95
C PRO A 14 -10.14 -19.92 -29.30
N SER A 15 -11.18 -20.13 -28.51
CA SER A 15 -11.70 -21.48 -28.28
C SER A 15 -13.22 -21.46 -28.27
N SER A 16 -13.74 -22.29 -29.17
CA SER A 16 -15.12 -22.58 -29.49
C SER A 16 -15.92 -22.99 -28.25
N GLY A 17 -16.89 -22.15 -27.88
CA GLY A 17 -17.85 -22.49 -26.85
C GLY A 17 -18.71 -21.31 -26.44
N LEU A 18 -19.57 -20.83 -27.33
CA LEU A 18 -20.80 -20.06 -27.02
C LEU A 18 -21.56 -19.77 -28.33
N GLN A 19 -22.22 -20.81 -28.87
CA GLN A 19 -23.40 -20.60 -29.71
C GLN A 19 -24.61 -20.48 -28.77
N LYS A 20 -25.15 -19.26 -28.61
CA LYS A 20 -26.57 -18.92 -28.81
C LYS A 20 -26.94 -17.54 -28.23
N GLU A 21 -27.54 -16.75 -29.12
CA GLU A 21 -28.60 -15.76 -28.91
C GLU A 21 -28.30 -14.48 -28.11
N PHE A 22 -27.89 -13.44 -28.84
CA PHE A 22 -28.25 -12.05 -28.55
C PHE A 22 -29.17 -11.52 -29.66
N ASN A 23 -30.49 -11.65 -29.46
CA ASN A 23 -31.50 -10.90 -30.20
C ASN A 23 -32.04 -9.79 -29.29
N ASN A 24 -31.77 -8.53 -29.67
CA ASN A 24 -32.57 -7.31 -29.48
C ASN A 24 -31.66 -6.07 -29.43
N GLY A 25 -31.06 -5.75 -30.57
CA GLY A 25 -30.53 -4.41 -30.85
C GLY A 25 -31.60 -3.57 -31.55
N LEU A 26 -32.16 -2.59 -30.85
CA LEU A 26 -32.92 -1.51 -31.47
C LEU A 26 -31.92 -0.54 -32.11
N GLY A 27 -31.85 -0.56 -33.44
CA GLY A 27 -31.01 0.34 -34.23
C GLY A 27 -31.59 1.75 -34.33
N VAL A 28 -30.69 2.74 -34.35
CA VAL A 28 -30.96 4.04 -34.97
C VAL A 28 -29.91 4.26 -36.06
N SER A 29 -30.43 4.44 -37.27
CA SER A 29 -29.75 4.54 -38.57
C SER A 29 -29.02 5.87 -38.75
N LEU A 30 -27.81 5.85 -39.31
CA LEU A 30 -27.21 6.99 -40.00
C LEU A 30 -27.23 6.70 -41.51
N LYS A 31 -28.04 7.47 -42.25
CA LYS A 31 -28.13 7.43 -43.71
C LYS A 31 -27.15 8.43 -44.34
N GLY A 32 -26.42 7.95 -45.35
CA GLY A 32 -26.06 8.68 -46.57
C GLY A 32 -24.69 9.36 -46.59
N VAL A 33 -23.73 8.83 -47.37
CA VAL A 33 -23.36 9.31 -48.73
C VAL A 33 -22.56 8.20 -49.43
N GLU A 34 -22.90 7.94 -50.70
CA GLU A 34 -22.33 6.89 -51.56
C GLU A 34 -21.00 7.27 -52.25
N LYS A 35 -20.17 6.24 -52.46
CA LYS A 35 -19.18 5.94 -53.52
C LYS A 35 -18.52 7.06 -54.34
N ALA A 36 -17.17 7.03 -54.38
CA ALA A 36 -16.36 7.27 -55.60
C ALA A 36 -14.93 6.67 -55.49
N HIS A 37 -14.32 6.44 -56.65
CA HIS A 37 -13.25 5.49 -57.00
C HIS A 37 -11.77 5.87 -56.69
N HIS A 38 -10.92 4.83 -56.75
CA HIS A 38 -9.45 4.68 -56.99
C HIS A 38 -8.48 5.90 -57.03
N PHE A 39 -7.41 5.82 -56.19
CA PHE A 39 -5.94 6.09 -56.31
C PHE A 39 -5.37 7.13 -57.33
N PRO A 40 -4.09 7.63 -57.21
CA PRO A 40 -3.04 7.52 -56.17
C PRO A 40 -2.24 8.83 -55.84
N HIS A 41 -1.27 8.72 -54.91
CA HIS A 41 -0.03 9.51 -54.69
C HIS A 41 -0.02 11.05 -54.81
N LEU A 42 0.36 11.74 -53.72
CA LEU A 42 1.31 12.86 -53.79
C LEU A 42 2.04 13.08 -52.44
N THR A 43 3.36 12.90 -52.49
CA THR A 43 4.35 13.44 -51.55
C THR A 43 4.41 14.97 -51.74
N ILE A 44 4.65 15.78 -50.69
CA ILE A 44 5.48 17.00 -50.75
C ILE A 44 5.75 17.57 -49.32
N ALA A 45 7.05 17.55 -49.03
CA ALA A 45 7.93 18.49 -48.33
C ALA A 45 7.47 19.41 -47.17
N CYS A 46 8.29 19.30 -46.12
CA CYS A 46 8.58 20.31 -45.10
C CYS A 46 9.16 21.60 -45.70
N THR A 47 8.77 22.77 -45.19
CA THR A 47 9.58 23.99 -45.28
C THR A 47 9.64 24.73 -43.95
N HIS A 48 10.87 24.96 -43.50
CA HIS A 48 11.23 25.87 -42.40
C HIS A 48 11.01 27.33 -42.83
N ARG A 49 10.46 28.16 -41.94
CA ARG A 49 10.85 29.57 -41.81
C ARG A 49 10.52 30.10 -40.41
N SER A 50 11.57 30.51 -39.70
CA SER A 50 11.53 31.30 -38.48
C SER A 50 11.11 32.74 -38.76
N MET A 51 10.38 33.40 -37.84
CA MET A 51 10.59 34.79 -37.41
C MET A 51 9.60 35.16 -36.29
N PHE A 52 10.13 35.51 -35.12
CA PHE A 52 9.47 36.37 -34.11
C PHE A 52 9.53 37.84 -34.61
N PRO A 53 8.64 38.80 -34.19
CA PRO A 53 8.30 39.07 -32.78
C PRO A 53 6.89 39.63 -32.41
N ARG A 54 6.58 39.45 -31.11
CA ARG A 54 5.85 40.29 -30.12
C ARG A 54 4.42 40.89 -30.35
N LYS A 55 3.67 40.72 -29.24
CA LYS A 55 2.62 41.57 -28.59
C LYS A 55 1.19 41.53 -29.17
N GLY A 56 0.28 40.98 -28.36
CA GLY A 56 -1.16 41.24 -28.44
C GLY A 56 -1.98 40.17 -27.74
N LYS A 57 -2.61 40.51 -26.61
CA LYS A 57 -3.62 39.67 -25.94
C LYS A 57 -4.71 39.31 -26.95
N ASN A 58 -5.18 38.06 -26.97
CA ASN A 58 -6.59 37.74 -27.27
C ASN A 58 -6.96 36.36 -26.71
N VAL A 59 -7.82 36.41 -25.70
CA VAL A 59 -8.56 35.28 -25.12
C VAL A 59 -9.77 35.05 -26.04
N LEU A 60 -9.93 33.84 -26.57
CA LEU A 60 -11.09 33.48 -27.38
C LEU A 60 -12.14 32.80 -26.49
N PHE A 61 -13.22 33.51 -26.17
CA PHE A 61 -14.44 32.96 -25.57
C PHE A 61 -15.40 32.53 -26.68
N VAL A 62 -15.82 31.26 -26.68
CA VAL A 62 -16.94 30.79 -27.49
C VAL A 62 -18.21 30.85 -26.63
N LYS A 63 -19.10 31.80 -26.93
CA LYS A 63 -20.45 31.89 -26.38
C LYS A 63 -21.41 31.01 -27.21
N SER A 64 -22.04 30.03 -26.58
CA SER A 64 -23.25 29.38 -27.11
C SER A 64 -24.49 30.12 -26.60
N LYS A 65 -25.34 30.57 -27.52
CA LYS A 65 -26.70 31.07 -27.26
C LYS A 65 -27.67 29.91 -27.49
N MET A 66 -28.43 29.51 -26.48
CA MET A 66 -29.69 28.77 -26.67
C MET A 66 -30.86 29.51 -26.01
N LYS A 67 -31.93 29.66 -26.79
CA LYS A 67 -33.17 30.39 -26.50
C LYS A 67 -34.00 29.65 -25.45
N MET A 68 -34.48 30.37 -24.42
CA MET A 68 -35.59 29.92 -23.56
C MET A 68 -36.93 30.10 -24.28
N GLY A 69 -37.69 29.01 -24.40
CA GLY A 69 -39.10 29.03 -24.74
C GLY A 69 -39.95 28.86 -23.48
N ASN A 70 -40.93 29.76 -23.30
CA ASN A 70 -41.92 29.73 -22.23
C ASN A 70 -42.98 28.65 -22.50
N ILE A 71 -43.25 27.77 -21.52
CA ILE A 71 -44.50 27.01 -21.44
C ILE A 71 -45.10 27.24 -20.05
N ARG A 72 -46.24 27.95 -20.05
CA ARG A 72 -47.17 28.02 -18.91
C ARG A 72 -48.01 26.75 -18.90
N SER A 73 -48.16 26.11 -17.75
CA SER A 73 -49.40 25.40 -17.41
C SER A 73 -49.78 25.68 -15.96
N LYS A 74 -51.04 26.09 -15.77
CA LYS A 74 -51.72 26.24 -14.48
C LYS A 74 -52.18 24.86 -14.01
N ARG A 75 -52.03 24.55 -12.72
CA ARG A 75 -53.06 23.81 -11.96
C ARG A 75 -52.86 24.00 -10.45
N ASN A 76 -53.81 24.72 -9.85
CA ASN A 76 -54.18 24.59 -8.45
C ASN A 76 -54.99 23.29 -8.29
N SER A 77 -54.72 22.53 -7.23
CA SER A 77 -55.75 21.81 -6.48
C SER A 77 -55.16 21.31 -5.15
N ASN A 78 -55.67 21.85 -4.05
CA ASN A 78 -55.67 21.20 -2.75
C ASN A 78 -56.38 19.85 -2.89
N PHE A 79 -55.78 18.77 -2.40
CA PHE A 79 -56.54 17.58 -2.01
C PHE A 79 -55.82 16.83 -0.89
N SER A 80 -56.42 16.94 0.29
CA SER A 80 -56.22 16.10 1.46
C SER A 80 -56.72 14.68 1.20
N TYR A 81 -55.97 13.66 1.59
CA TYR A 81 -56.53 12.32 1.85
C TYR A 81 -55.89 11.69 3.09
N LEU A 82 -56.74 11.66 4.13
CA LEU A 82 -57.00 10.59 5.10
C LEU A 82 -55.97 9.46 5.29
N SER A 83 -55.57 9.37 6.55
CA SER A 83 -55.17 8.18 7.30
C SER A 83 -55.71 6.85 6.77
N GLY A 84 -54.79 5.98 6.37
CA GLY A 84 -54.99 4.54 6.34
C GLY A 84 -54.02 3.90 7.32
N GLU A 85 -54.55 3.34 8.41
CA GLU A 85 -53.83 2.44 9.31
C GLU A 85 -53.38 1.22 8.50
N ASN A 86 -52.07 1.10 8.29
CA ASN A 86 -51.45 -0.18 7.95
C ASN A 86 -50.35 -0.44 8.96
N SER A 87 -50.65 -1.39 9.85
CA SER A 87 -49.78 -2.00 10.83
C SER A 87 -48.60 -2.69 10.13
N SER A 88 -47.59 -1.90 9.81
CA SER A 88 -46.23 -2.39 9.66
C SER A 88 -45.47 -1.86 10.86
N GLN A 89 -45.05 -2.75 11.76
CA GLN A 89 -44.05 -2.43 12.78
C GLN A 89 -42.72 -2.17 12.05
N GLY A 90 -42.62 -0.98 11.42
CA GLY A 90 -41.34 -0.39 11.11
C GLY A 90 -40.64 -0.17 12.44
N MET A 91 -39.48 -0.83 12.61
CA MET A 91 -38.59 -0.61 13.75
C MET A 91 -38.35 0.90 13.88
N THR A 92 -39.01 1.50 14.86
CA THR A 92 -38.83 2.90 15.22
C THR A 92 -37.48 2.99 15.94
N ILE A 93 -36.49 3.57 15.25
CA ILE A 93 -35.14 3.77 15.79
C ILE A 93 -35.25 4.68 17.02
N ARG A 94 -34.83 4.21 18.19
CA ARG A 94 -34.70 5.06 19.39
C ARG A 94 -33.55 6.05 19.17
N GLU A 95 -33.69 7.29 19.66
CA GLU A 95 -32.64 8.32 19.55
C GLU A 95 -31.27 7.89 20.11
N ASP A 96 -31.24 6.86 20.97
CA ASP A 96 -30.06 6.40 21.69
C ASP A 96 -29.31 5.22 21.03
N GLU A 97 -29.84 4.65 19.95
CA GLU A 97 -29.30 3.45 19.30
C GLU A 97 -28.50 3.80 18.03
N TYR A 98 -27.44 3.03 17.76
CA TYR A 98 -26.58 3.17 16.56
C TYR A 98 -26.72 1.93 15.65
N ASP A 99 -26.66 2.12 14.34
CA ASP A 99 -26.69 1.00 13.40
C ASP A 99 -25.38 0.20 13.42
N VAL A 100 -24.25 0.89 13.65
CA VAL A 100 -22.93 0.26 13.67
C VAL A 100 -21.96 0.92 14.66
N ALA A 101 -21.31 0.09 15.47
CA ALA A 101 -20.07 0.46 16.18
C ALA A 101 -18.85 0.05 15.34
N ILE A 102 -17.85 0.93 15.27
CA ILE A 102 -16.56 0.64 14.63
C ILE A 102 -15.46 0.81 15.68
N LEU A 103 -14.68 -0.25 15.92
CA LEU A 103 -13.57 -0.23 16.86
C LEU A 103 -12.25 -0.08 16.10
N GLY A 104 -11.71 1.15 16.10
CA GLY A 104 -10.47 1.51 15.43
C GLY A 104 -10.70 2.45 14.23
N CYS A 105 -9.86 3.49 14.11
CA CYS A 105 -9.90 4.47 13.03
C CYS A 105 -8.70 4.33 12.07
N GLY A 106 -8.23 3.10 11.85
CA GLY A 106 -7.26 2.77 10.80
C GLY A 106 -7.87 2.88 9.40
N VAL A 107 -7.14 2.45 8.37
CA VAL A 107 -7.59 2.51 6.97
C VAL A 107 -8.94 1.83 6.75
N GLY A 108 -9.11 0.60 7.23
CA GLY A 108 -10.41 -0.08 7.16
C GLY A 108 -11.49 0.61 8.02
N GLY A 109 -11.14 1.09 9.22
CA GLY A 109 -12.10 1.67 10.16
C GLY A 109 -12.70 3.00 9.70
N HIS A 110 -11.87 3.94 9.24
CA HIS A 110 -12.40 5.20 8.70
C HIS A 110 -13.09 5.00 7.34
N ALA A 111 -12.60 4.07 6.50
CA ALA A 111 -13.30 3.70 5.27
C ALA A 111 -14.69 3.14 5.58
N ALA A 112 -14.83 2.28 6.60
CA ALA A 112 -16.12 1.77 7.05
C ALA A 112 -17.04 2.89 7.55
N ALA A 113 -16.50 3.82 8.36
CA ALA A 113 -17.28 4.94 8.89
C ALA A 113 -17.81 5.86 7.78
N ILE A 114 -16.95 6.24 6.84
CA ILE A 114 -17.31 7.10 5.69
C ILE A 114 -18.36 6.40 4.82
N ASN A 115 -18.13 5.13 4.47
CA ASN A 115 -19.08 4.38 3.64
C ASN A 115 -20.43 4.18 4.33
N ALA A 116 -20.44 3.96 5.65
CA ALA A 116 -21.67 3.76 6.42
C ALA A 116 -22.49 5.06 6.50
N MET A 117 -21.85 6.20 6.78
CA MET A 117 -22.57 7.49 6.87
C MET A 117 -23.11 7.95 5.51
N GLU A 118 -22.38 7.74 4.42
CA GLU A 118 -22.85 8.06 3.06
C GLU A 118 -24.10 7.24 2.69
N ARG A 119 -24.22 6.04 3.26
CA ARG A 119 -25.40 5.17 3.21
C ARG A 119 -26.39 5.48 4.34
N ASN A 120 -26.33 6.64 4.97
CA ASN A 120 -27.29 7.08 5.97
C ASN A 120 -27.42 6.14 7.20
N LEU A 121 -26.37 5.40 7.54
CA LEU A 121 -26.29 4.61 8.77
C LEU A 121 -25.73 5.46 9.90
N LYS A 122 -26.27 5.31 11.11
CA LYS A 122 -25.80 5.99 12.31
C LYS A 122 -24.62 5.23 12.93
N VAL A 123 -23.46 5.89 13.01
CA VAL A 123 -22.18 5.29 13.37
C VAL A 123 -21.68 5.81 14.72
N VAL A 124 -21.21 4.90 15.58
CA VAL A 124 -20.32 5.25 16.70
C VAL A 124 -18.93 4.69 16.44
N LEU A 125 -17.95 5.58 16.30
CA LEU A 125 -16.56 5.23 15.96
C LEU A 125 -15.66 5.42 17.19
N PHE A 126 -15.06 4.35 17.68
CA PHE A 126 -14.07 4.38 18.75
C PHE A 126 -12.68 4.51 18.15
N ALA A 127 -12.13 5.72 18.18
CA ALA A 127 -10.91 6.07 17.48
C ALA A 127 -9.61 5.81 18.27
N GLY A 128 -9.70 5.43 19.55
CA GLY A 128 -8.54 5.48 20.43
C GLY A 128 -8.22 6.93 20.78
N GLU A 129 -6.99 7.39 20.58
CA GLU A 129 -6.65 8.79 20.80
C GLU A 129 -6.88 9.64 19.54
N GLU A 130 -6.96 10.97 19.68
CA GLU A 130 -7.07 11.86 18.52
C GLU A 130 -5.85 11.74 17.58
N SER A 131 -4.67 11.53 18.14
CA SER A 131 -3.43 11.20 17.43
C SER A 131 -3.50 9.91 16.63
N SER A 132 -4.45 9.01 16.96
CA SER A 132 -4.62 7.68 16.34
C SER A 132 -5.52 7.69 15.11
N ILE A 133 -6.15 8.83 14.76
CA ILE A 133 -6.93 8.96 13.53
C ILE A 133 -6.07 8.58 12.31
N GLY A 134 -6.59 7.70 11.46
CA GLY A 134 -5.86 7.11 10.32
C GLY A 134 -5.07 5.83 10.68
N GLY A 135 -4.96 5.49 11.96
CA GLY A 135 -4.31 4.29 12.49
C GLY A 135 -2.86 4.13 12.03
N THR A 136 -2.40 2.88 11.93
CA THR A 136 -1.00 2.54 11.61
C THR A 136 -0.55 3.17 10.28
N CYS A 137 -1.31 2.96 9.20
CA CYS A 137 -0.86 3.35 7.86
C CYS A 137 -0.61 4.86 7.72
N VAL A 138 -1.43 5.69 8.35
CA VAL A 138 -1.26 7.16 8.31
C VAL A 138 -0.17 7.63 9.26
N ASN A 139 -0.12 7.10 10.49
CA ASN A 139 0.69 7.69 11.54
C ASN A 139 2.11 7.11 11.64
N VAL A 140 2.27 5.81 11.42
CA VAL A 140 3.53 5.07 11.69
C VAL A 140 3.83 3.98 10.64
N GLY A 141 3.20 4.07 9.47
CA GLY A 141 3.26 3.02 8.44
C GLY A 141 3.47 3.60 7.04
N CYS A 142 2.51 3.34 6.16
CA CYS A 142 2.61 3.66 4.74
C CYS A 142 2.95 5.14 4.45
N ILE A 143 2.17 6.08 4.98
CA ILE A 143 2.32 7.49 4.64
C ILE A 143 3.71 8.05 5.00
N PRO A 144 4.20 7.90 6.25
CA PRO A 144 5.52 8.41 6.58
C PRO A 144 6.64 7.64 5.86
N SER A 145 6.58 6.31 5.76
CA SER A 145 7.61 5.54 5.03
C SER A 145 7.71 5.94 3.56
N LYS A 146 6.58 6.16 2.86
CA LYS A 146 6.56 6.59 1.46
C LYS A 146 7.03 8.03 1.28
N SER A 147 6.75 8.90 2.26
CA SER A 147 7.28 10.28 2.26
C SER A 147 8.80 10.29 2.40
N LEU A 148 9.34 9.46 3.29
CA LEU A 148 10.78 9.27 3.45
C LEU A 148 11.42 8.69 2.19
N LEU A 149 10.91 7.57 1.68
CA LEU A 149 11.39 6.90 0.46
C LEU A 149 11.44 7.86 -0.73
N TYR A 150 10.38 8.65 -0.94
CA TYR A 150 10.34 9.62 -2.03
C TYR A 150 11.47 10.65 -1.92
N ALA A 151 11.61 11.29 -0.75
CA ALA A 151 12.64 12.29 -0.52
C ALA A 151 14.06 11.70 -0.60
N THR A 152 14.28 10.51 -0.01
CA THR A 152 15.58 9.84 -0.02
C THR A 152 15.97 9.32 -1.39
N ASN A 153 15.01 8.86 -2.20
CA ASN A 153 15.27 8.48 -3.58
C ASN A 153 15.67 9.68 -4.43
N LYS A 154 15.05 10.85 -4.22
CA LYS A 154 15.49 12.10 -4.84
C LYS A 154 16.90 12.50 -4.40
N TYR A 155 17.22 12.33 -3.12
CA TYR A 155 18.57 12.57 -2.64
C TYR A 155 19.60 11.60 -3.25
N ARG A 156 19.25 10.31 -3.42
CA ARG A 156 20.09 9.31 -4.07
C ARG A 156 20.31 9.64 -5.56
N GLU A 157 19.27 10.09 -6.26
CA GLU A 157 19.35 10.58 -7.64
C GLU A 157 20.33 11.76 -7.74
N LEU A 158 20.24 12.73 -6.82
CA LEU A 158 21.14 13.88 -6.76
C LEU A 158 22.60 13.51 -6.44
N LYS A 159 22.84 12.42 -5.70
CA LYS A 159 24.18 11.88 -5.44
C LYS A 159 24.79 11.16 -6.65
N ASN A 160 24.00 10.77 -7.64
CA ASN A 160 24.48 10.05 -8.81
C ASN A 160 25.00 11.01 -9.88
N PHE A 161 26.18 11.60 -9.63
CA PHE A 161 26.78 12.61 -10.50
C PHE A 161 27.07 12.10 -11.91
N GLY A 162 27.46 10.84 -12.08
CA GLY A 162 27.67 10.25 -13.41
C GLY A 162 26.39 10.25 -14.26
N LYS A 163 25.25 9.89 -13.64
CA LYS A 163 23.94 9.94 -14.29
C LYS A 163 23.51 11.37 -14.61
N LEU A 164 23.66 12.30 -13.67
CA LEU A 164 23.33 13.72 -13.90
C LEU A 164 24.19 14.35 -15.00
N TYR A 165 25.48 14.05 -15.03
CA TYR A 165 26.40 14.53 -16.08
C TYR A 165 25.96 14.09 -17.47
N ASN A 166 25.50 12.83 -17.61
CA ASN A 166 24.97 12.33 -18.88
C ASN A 166 23.68 13.04 -19.32
N TYR A 167 22.90 13.59 -18.38
CA TYR A 167 21.76 14.46 -18.71
C TYR A 167 22.16 15.90 -19.03
N GLY A 168 23.45 16.25 -18.94
CA GLY A 168 23.94 17.61 -19.08
C GLY A 168 23.76 18.47 -17.82
N ILE A 169 23.53 17.86 -16.66
CA ILE A 169 23.40 18.55 -15.36
C ILE A 169 24.75 18.47 -14.61
N TYR A 170 25.33 19.63 -14.28
CA TYR A 170 26.62 19.73 -13.60
C TYR A 170 26.56 20.67 -12.38
N SER A 171 27.59 20.62 -11.53
CA SER A 171 27.74 21.40 -10.28
C SER A 171 29.12 22.07 -10.25
N ASP A 172 29.24 23.22 -9.56
CA ASP A 172 30.51 23.93 -9.35
C ASP A 172 31.56 23.12 -8.59
N PHE A 173 31.15 22.07 -7.88
CA PHE A 173 32.08 21.08 -7.32
C PHE A 173 33.05 20.52 -8.37
N PHE A 174 32.68 20.58 -9.65
CA PHE A 174 33.45 20.07 -10.78
C PHE A 174 34.22 21.14 -11.57
N MET A 175 34.11 22.43 -11.22
CA MET A 175 34.63 23.55 -12.04
C MET A 175 36.07 24.01 -11.73
N LYS A 176 36.85 23.34 -10.85
CA LYS A 176 38.26 23.73 -10.62
C LYS A 176 39.25 22.57 -10.46
N LYS A 177 39.95 22.24 -11.55
CA LYS A 177 41.43 22.14 -11.66
C LYS A 177 41.87 21.61 -13.04
N GLU A 178 41.76 22.43 -14.09
CA GLU A 178 42.70 22.32 -15.23
C GLU A 178 43.12 23.72 -15.68
N SER A 179 44.40 23.82 -15.98
CA SER A 179 45.18 25.03 -16.21
C SER A 179 44.67 25.91 -17.35
N ASN A 180 44.52 27.20 -17.06
CA ASN A 180 44.77 28.36 -17.93
C ASN A 180 44.17 28.46 -19.35
N ASN A 181 43.21 27.64 -19.78
CA ASN A 181 42.46 27.93 -21.02
C ASN A 181 41.05 27.30 -21.00
N VAL A 182 40.19 27.75 -20.09
CA VAL A 182 38.77 27.44 -20.20
C VAL A 182 38.12 28.49 -21.08
N VAL A 183 37.58 28.03 -22.21
CA VAL A 183 36.61 28.77 -23.03
C VAL A 183 35.40 29.05 -22.15
N THR A 184 35.40 30.20 -21.47
CA THR A 184 34.20 30.78 -20.90
C THR A 184 33.38 31.29 -22.06
N SER A 185 32.61 30.41 -22.71
CA SER A 185 31.41 30.91 -23.35
C SER A 185 30.50 31.32 -22.19
N PRO A 186 30.24 32.62 -21.98
CA PRO A 186 29.38 33.04 -20.89
C PRO A 186 27.98 32.56 -21.28
N MET A 187 27.58 31.39 -20.80
CA MET A 187 26.19 31.00 -20.84
C MET A 187 25.45 32.07 -20.05
N GLU A 188 24.66 32.88 -20.75
CA GLU A 188 23.80 33.90 -20.19
C GLU A 188 22.87 33.25 -19.15
N SER A 189 23.25 33.28 -17.87
CA SER A 189 22.75 32.30 -16.91
C SER A 189 21.51 32.78 -16.17
N ASN A 190 20.34 32.38 -16.65
CA ASN A 190 19.15 32.14 -15.80
C ASN A 190 19.22 30.76 -15.11
N GLN A 191 20.41 30.15 -15.02
CA GLN A 191 20.59 28.77 -14.53
C GLN A 191 20.91 28.75 -13.03
N ILE A 192 20.44 27.71 -12.33
CA ILE A 192 20.71 27.47 -10.91
C ILE A 192 22.00 26.66 -10.79
N ILE A 193 23.00 27.23 -10.10
CA ILE A 193 24.27 26.56 -9.83
C ILE A 193 24.30 26.14 -8.36
N ALA A 194 24.47 24.84 -8.11
CA ALA A 194 24.58 24.30 -6.75
C ALA A 194 26.03 23.96 -6.41
N ASN A 195 26.55 24.51 -5.31
CA ASN A 195 27.90 24.21 -4.80
C ASN A 195 27.97 22.86 -4.07
N SER A 196 26.89 22.48 -3.38
CA SER A 196 26.77 21.18 -2.70
C SER A 196 25.29 20.84 -2.47
N VAL A 197 25.00 19.55 -2.32
CA VAL A 197 23.67 19.05 -1.95
C VAL A 197 23.79 18.26 -0.66
N ARG A 198 23.01 18.64 0.35
CA ARG A 198 22.92 17.94 1.64
C ARG A 198 21.45 17.72 1.98
N MET A 199 21.15 16.62 2.66
CA MET A 199 19.83 16.40 3.24
C MET A 199 19.85 16.86 4.70
N ASP A 200 19.01 17.83 5.01
CA ASP A 200 18.71 18.21 6.40
C ASP A 200 17.69 17.23 6.97
N ILE A 201 18.11 16.48 7.99
CA ILE A 201 17.31 15.43 8.61
C ILE A 201 16.10 16.00 9.36
N ASP A 202 16.25 17.14 10.01
CA ASP A 202 15.17 17.77 10.77
C ASP A 202 14.10 18.31 9.83
N LYS A 203 14.52 18.89 8.69
CA LYS A 203 13.60 19.28 7.62
C LYS A 203 12.90 18.10 6.96
N LEU A 204 13.59 16.96 6.80
CA LEU A 204 12.98 15.73 6.29
C LEU A 204 11.91 15.18 7.27
N LYS A 205 12.20 15.21 8.58
CA LYS A 205 11.22 14.87 9.62
C LYS A 205 10.02 15.82 9.58
N GLU A 206 10.26 17.14 9.52
CA GLU A 206 9.21 18.17 9.42
C GLU A 206 8.31 17.96 8.19
N TYR A 207 8.90 17.71 7.03
CA TYR A 207 8.18 17.38 5.79
C TYR A 207 7.28 16.16 5.98
N THR A 208 7.84 15.07 6.53
CA THR A 208 7.12 13.82 6.76
C THR A 208 5.95 14.02 7.73
N GLN A 209 6.18 14.70 8.86
CA GLN A 209 5.14 15.00 9.85
C GLN A 209 4.05 15.92 9.29
N THR A 210 4.41 16.86 8.41
CA THR A 210 3.44 17.70 7.71
C THR A 210 2.53 16.88 6.81
N VAL A 211 3.06 15.89 6.08
CA VAL A 211 2.24 14.99 5.25
C VAL A 211 1.31 14.16 6.12
N VAL A 212 1.80 13.57 7.22
CA VAL A 212 1.00 12.81 8.18
C VAL A 212 -0.13 13.68 8.77
N GLY A 213 0.19 14.90 9.22
CA GLY A 213 -0.77 15.84 9.78
C GLY A 213 -1.87 16.23 8.79
N LYS A 214 -1.51 16.49 7.52
CA LYS A 214 -2.48 16.76 6.45
C LYS A 214 -3.44 15.59 6.24
N MET A 215 -2.91 14.37 6.17
CA MET A 215 -3.75 13.16 6.00
C MET A 215 -4.68 12.94 7.19
N ARG A 216 -4.17 13.07 8.42
CA ARG A 216 -4.97 12.93 9.65
C ARG A 216 -6.11 13.95 9.69
N ASN A 217 -5.79 15.21 9.43
CA ASN A 217 -6.78 16.30 9.40
C ASN A 217 -7.80 16.11 8.28
N GLY A 218 -7.38 15.61 7.11
CA GLY A 218 -8.28 15.27 6.01
C GLY A 218 -9.33 14.22 6.42
N ILE A 219 -8.89 13.14 7.09
CA ILE A 219 -9.80 12.10 7.61
C ILE A 219 -10.75 12.70 8.66
N LEU A 220 -10.21 13.45 9.62
CA LEU A 220 -11.00 14.07 10.68
C LEU A 220 -12.08 15.01 10.11
N ASN A 221 -11.72 15.83 9.13
CA ASN A 221 -12.65 16.72 8.45
C ASN A 221 -13.72 15.93 7.69
N GLY A 222 -13.36 14.86 7.00
CA GLY A 222 -14.35 13.99 6.34
C GLY A 222 -15.36 13.40 7.32
N LEU A 223 -14.91 12.99 8.51
CA LEU A 223 -15.81 12.40 9.51
C LEU A 223 -16.73 13.40 10.23
N LYS A 224 -16.41 14.70 10.22
CA LYS A 224 -17.12 15.70 11.07
C LYS A 224 -17.75 16.85 10.32
N ASN A 225 -17.35 17.10 9.07
CA ASN A 225 -17.71 18.32 8.37
C ASN A 225 -18.62 18.03 7.18
N PRO A 226 -19.88 18.52 7.19
CA PRO A 226 -20.86 18.22 6.15
C PRO A 226 -20.50 18.82 4.79
N LYS A 227 -19.54 19.76 4.73
CA LYS A 227 -19.00 20.29 3.47
C LYS A 227 -18.16 19.27 2.71
N PHE A 228 -17.52 18.33 3.42
CA PHE A 228 -16.61 17.35 2.82
C PHE A 228 -17.27 15.98 2.63
N SER A 229 -18.20 15.62 3.51
CA SER A 229 -18.90 14.35 3.41
C SER A 229 -20.36 14.50 3.81
N LYS A 230 -21.25 13.99 2.97
CA LYS A 230 -22.69 13.99 3.23
C LYS A 230 -22.97 13.16 4.50
N ASN A 231 -23.93 13.60 5.30
CA ASN A 231 -24.40 12.89 6.50
C ASN A 231 -23.34 12.73 7.61
N SER A 232 -22.31 13.58 7.65
CA SER A 232 -21.25 13.52 8.69
C SER A 232 -21.79 13.62 10.13
N GLU A 233 -22.95 14.25 10.32
CA GLU A 233 -23.69 14.31 11.59
C GLU A 233 -24.13 12.94 12.11
N HIS A 234 -24.14 11.91 11.26
CA HIS A 234 -24.44 10.53 11.65
C HIS A 234 -23.25 9.80 12.27
N VAL A 235 -22.04 10.38 12.24
CA VAL A 235 -20.84 9.78 12.85
C VAL A 235 -20.54 10.46 14.18
N LYS A 236 -20.66 9.68 15.26
CA LYS A 236 -20.15 10.07 16.57
C LYS A 236 -18.76 9.47 16.79
N VAL A 237 -17.75 10.33 16.78
CA VAL A 237 -16.36 9.94 17.11
C VAL A 237 -16.16 9.97 18.62
N ILE A 238 -15.73 8.85 19.19
CA ILE A 238 -15.32 8.70 20.59
C ILE A 238 -13.81 8.51 20.63
N TYR A 239 -13.11 9.44 21.30
CA TYR A 239 -11.65 9.39 21.49
C TYR A 239 -11.25 8.51 22.66
N GLU A 240 -11.73 7.27 22.62
CA GLU A 240 -11.37 6.22 23.55
C GLU A 240 -11.37 4.86 22.82
N HIS A 241 -10.82 3.84 23.46
CA HIS A 241 -11.02 2.46 23.02
C HIS A 241 -12.41 1.97 23.42
N GLY A 242 -13.08 1.24 22.54
CA GLY A 242 -14.30 0.51 22.85
C GLY A 242 -13.99 -0.91 23.32
N HIS A 243 -14.82 -1.43 24.21
CA HIS A 243 -14.76 -2.79 24.74
C HIS A 243 -16.13 -3.45 24.63
N ILE A 244 -16.19 -4.65 24.06
CA ILE A 244 -17.43 -5.39 23.81
C ILE A 244 -17.93 -5.97 25.14
N ILE A 245 -19.15 -5.61 25.56
CA ILE A 245 -19.78 -6.22 26.74
C ILE A 245 -20.66 -7.40 26.33
N ASP A 246 -21.37 -7.26 25.22
CA ASP A 246 -22.23 -8.28 24.63
C ASP A 246 -22.37 -8.02 23.13
N VAL A 247 -23.12 -8.87 22.43
CA VAL A 247 -23.29 -8.81 20.96
C VAL A 247 -23.90 -7.50 20.45
N ASN A 248 -24.50 -6.66 21.31
CA ASN A 248 -25.14 -5.40 20.92
C ASN A 248 -24.70 -4.20 21.77
N THR A 249 -23.61 -4.32 22.54
CA THR A 249 -23.22 -3.26 23.49
C THR A 249 -21.72 -3.06 23.54
N ILE A 250 -21.28 -1.83 23.29
CA ILE A 250 -19.90 -1.40 23.48
C ILE A 250 -19.79 -0.47 24.69
N LYS A 251 -18.79 -0.70 25.54
CA LYS A 251 -18.38 0.19 26.63
C LYS A 251 -17.19 1.03 26.19
N SER A 252 -17.26 2.33 26.45
CA SER A 252 -16.09 3.19 26.34
C SER A 252 -15.11 2.92 27.49
N LYS A 253 -13.82 2.73 27.19
CA LYS A 253 -12.84 2.28 28.18
C LYS A 253 -12.55 3.30 29.28
N LYS A 254 -12.48 4.61 28.98
CA LYS A 254 -12.17 5.65 29.99
C LYS A 254 -13.44 6.14 30.69
N SER A 255 -14.47 6.52 29.93
CA SER A 255 -15.71 7.07 30.51
C SER A 255 -16.67 6.02 31.08
N GLY A 256 -16.51 4.74 30.72
CA GLY A 256 -17.41 3.66 31.13
C GLY A 256 -18.80 3.71 30.51
N LYS A 257 -19.10 4.71 29.68
CA LYS A 257 -20.39 4.88 29.00
C LYS A 257 -20.67 3.70 28.07
N LYS A 258 -21.92 3.21 28.09
CA LYS A 258 -22.40 2.12 27.25
C LYS A 258 -23.13 2.67 26.02
N TYR A 259 -22.95 2.00 24.89
CA TYR A 259 -23.56 2.34 23.61
C TYR A 259 -24.25 1.09 23.06
N LYS A 260 -25.57 1.18 22.83
CA LYS A 260 -26.35 0.11 22.20
C LYS A 260 -26.22 0.22 20.69
N VAL A 261 -25.87 -0.91 20.06
CA VAL A 261 -25.56 -0.98 18.64
C VAL A 261 -26.15 -2.25 18.01
N LYS A 262 -26.60 -2.13 16.77
CA LYS A 262 -27.10 -3.29 16.02
C LYS A 262 -25.96 -4.16 15.48
N ASN A 263 -24.92 -3.54 14.95
CA ASN A 263 -23.76 -4.22 14.35
C ASN A 263 -22.44 -3.71 14.93
N ILE A 264 -21.39 -4.54 14.90
CA ILE A 264 -20.04 -4.23 15.40
C ILE A 264 -19.01 -4.58 14.33
N ILE A 265 -18.11 -3.64 14.00
CA ILE A 265 -16.96 -3.85 13.12
C ILE A 265 -15.68 -3.70 13.92
N LEU A 266 -14.91 -4.79 14.03
CA LEU A 266 -13.56 -4.80 14.58
C LEU A 266 -12.57 -4.36 13.50
N ALA A 267 -11.93 -3.20 13.69
CA ALA A 267 -10.98 -2.60 12.76
C ALA A 267 -9.72 -2.11 13.51
N THR A 268 -9.28 -2.89 14.50
CA THR A 268 -8.28 -2.49 15.50
C THR A 268 -6.84 -2.54 14.99
N GLY A 269 -6.62 -3.09 13.80
CA GLY A 269 -5.34 -3.07 13.11
C GLY A 269 -4.30 -4.01 13.74
N SER A 270 -3.03 -3.61 13.63
CA SER A 270 -1.88 -4.40 14.09
C SER A 270 -0.80 -3.52 14.71
N THR A 271 0.16 -4.16 15.37
CA THR A 271 1.41 -3.57 15.88
C THR A 271 2.62 -4.40 15.40
N PRO A 272 3.84 -3.84 15.42
CA PRO A 272 5.05 -4.62 15.13
C PRO A 272 5.15 -5.86 16.02
N ASN A 273 5.53 -6.99 15.42
CA ASN A 273 5.79 -8.19 16.18
C ASN A 273 7.22 -8.12 16.75
N ILE A 274 7.35 -8.23 18.08
CA ILE A 274 8.65 -8.24 18.76
C ILE A 274 8.83 -9.64 19.34
N PRO A 275 9.84 -10.40 18.87
CA PRO A 275 10.17 -11.70 19.46
C PRO A 275 10.50 -11.58 20.95
N SER A 276 10.10 -12.55 21.76
CA SER A 276 10.30 -12.54 23.22
C SER A 276 11.78 -12.46 23.63
N ASN A 277 12.69 -12.88 22.75
CA ASN A 277 14.12 -12.86 22.94
C ASN A 277 14.80 -11.55 22.48
N VAL A 278 14.04 -10.52 22.09
CA VAL A 278 14.55 -9.23 21.61
C VAL A 278 14.13 -8.10 22.56
N GLN A 279 15.10 -7.31 23.04
CA GLN A 279 14.86 -6.17 23.94
C GLN A 279 14.82 -4.87 23.15
N VAL A 280 13.62 -4.31 22.98
CA VAL A 280 13.39 -3.04 22.28
C VAL A 280 13.40 -1.87 23.27
N ASP A 281 14.33 -0.93 23.09
CA ASP A 281 14.46 0.30 23.90
C ASP A 281 13.90 1.55 23.19
N LYS A 282 13.41 1.38 21.95
CA LYS A 282 12.83 2.43 21.08
C LYS A 282 13.82 3.52 20.65
N LYS A 283 15.12 3.32 20.85
CA LYS A 283 16.18 4.28 20.50
C LYS A 283 17.32 3.63 19.72
N TYR A 284 17.94 2.60 20.29
CA TYR A 284 19.02 1.82 19.66
C TYR A 284 18.46 0.53 19.09
N VAL A 285 17.56 -0.15 19.80
CA VAL A 285 16.78 -1.28 19.28
C VAL A 285 15.32 -0.84 19.16
N PHE A 286 14.81 -0.81 17.94
CA PHE A 286 13.55 -0.13 17.63
C PHE A 286 12.75 -0.86 16.56
N THR A 287 11.52 -0.43 16.33
CA THR A 287 10.60 -1.00 15.32
C THR A 287 10.26 0.01 14.24
N SER A 288 9.49 -0.40 13.23
CA SER A 288 8.97 0.52 12.21
C SER A 288 8.27 1.75 12.77
N ASP A 289 7.63 1.61 13.95
CA ASP A 289 6.88 2.70 14.58
C ASP A 289 7.78 3.86 15.02
N GLN A 290 9.05 3.58 15.32
CA GLN A 290 10.06 4.59 15.61
C GLN A 290 10.85 4.98 14.34
N ALA A 291 11.07 4.02 13.42
CA ALA A 291 11.85 4.22 12.21
C ALA A 291 11.30 5.34 11.30
N VAL A 292 9.98 5.54 11.30
CA VAL A 292 9.33 6.66 10.59
C VAL A 292 9.77 8.05 11.07
N ASN A 293 10.32 8.14 12.29
CA ASN A 293 10.89 9.36 12.84
C ASN A 293 12.41 9.40 12.68
N LEU A 294 12.97 8.50 11.84
CA LEU A 294 14.40 8.31 11.62
C LEU A 294 15.17 8.03 12.92
N GLU A 295 14.51 7.44 13.91
CA GLU A 295 15.20 6.90 15.08
C GLU A 295 16.18 5.82 14.64
N GLY A 296 17.28 5.70 15.38
CA GLY A 296 18.34 4.75 15.07
C GLY A 296 19.13 5.01 13.79
N LEU A 297 18.97 6.16 13.10
CA LEU A 297 19.86 6.56 11.99
C LEU A 297 21.31 6.64 12.50
N ARG A 298 22.15 5.69 12.08
CA ARG A 298 23.55 5.53 12.50
C ARG A 298 24.38 4.98 11.35
N ASP A 299 25.70 4.94 11.53
CA ASP A 299 26.62 4.50 10.49
C ASP A 299 26.48 3.00 10.23
N TYR A 300 26.39 2.17 11.27
CA TYR A 300 26.21 0.71 11.14
C TYR A 300 24.90 0.23 11.74
N MET A 301 24.02 -0.36 10.93
CA MET A 301 22.68 -0.78 11.33
C MET A 301 22.44 -2.27 11.07
N GLY A 302 21.85 -2.96 12.05
CA GLY A 302 21.28 -4.30 11.86
C GLY A 302 19.78 -4.22 11.54
N ILE A 303 19.27 -5.08 10.64
CA ILE A 303 17.83 -5.23 10.42
C ILE A 303 17.45 -6.70 10.56
N ILE A 304 16.53 -7.01 11.47
CA ILE A 304 16.02 -8.37 11.67
C ILE A 304 14.74 -8.54 10.85
N GLY A 305 14.77 -9.46 9.88
CA GLY A 305 13.69 -9.70 8.94
C GLY A 305 13.84 -8.87 7.67
N MET A 306 13.83 -9.56 6.54
CA MET A 306 14.06 -9.02 5.19
C MET A 306 12.77 -8.99 4.37
N GLY A 307 11.63 -8.77 5.05
CA GLY A 307 10.35 -8.48 4.43
C GLY A 307 10.23 -7.05 3.93
N ILE A 308 9.07 -6.70 3.34
CA ILE A 308 8.80 -5.39 2.71
C ILE A 308 9.19 -4.21 3.61
N ILE A 309 8.81 -4.23 4.90
CA ILE A 309 9.12 -3.15 5.85
C ILE A 309 10.64 -2.99 6.02
N GLY A 310 11.37 -4.09 6.24
CA GLY A 310 12.82 -4.05 6.42
C GLY A 310 13.53 -3.51 5.19
N LEU A 311 13.08 -3.92 4.00
CA LEU A 311 13.65 -3.47 2.72
C LEU A 311 13.40 -1.99 2.43
N GLU A 312 12.18 -1.51 2.64
CA GLU A 312 11.85 -0.09 2.48
C GLU A 312 12.70 0.79 3.40
N PHE A 313 12.83 0.41 4.68
CA PHE A 313 13.67 1.18 5.61
C PHE A 313 15.16 1.06 5.29
N ALA A 314 15.67 -0.11 4.87
CA ALA A 314 17.04 -0.20 4.40
C ALA A 314 17.31 0.77 3.23
N ASP A 315 16.36 0.95 2.33
CA ASP A 315 16.52 1.92 1.23
C ASP A 315 16.61 3.37 1.74
N VAL A 316 15.76 3.73 2.70
CA VAL A 316 15.78 5.04 3.38
C VAL A 316 17.12 5.28 4.09
N TYR A 317 17.52 4.36 4.98
CA TYR A 317 18.73 4.53 5.81
C TYR A 317 20.01 4.52 4.97
N THR A 318 20.11 3.64 3.96
CA THR A 318 21.29 3.61 3.09
C THR A 318 21.42 4.84 2.19
N ALA A 319 20.31 5.48 1.80
CA ALA A 319 20.35 6.76 1.09
C ALA A 319 20.88 7.89 1.99
N LEU A 320 20.59 7.80 3.29
CA LEU A 320 21.03 8.72 4.34
C LEU A 320 22.48 8.50 4.81
N GLY A 321 23.08 7.35 4.48
CA GLY A 321 24.50 7.08 4.72
C GLY A 321 24.79 5.84 5.55
N SER A 322 23.76 5.16 6.09
CA SER A 322 23.95 3.95 6.88
C SER A 322 24.41 2.75 6.04
N GLU A 323 25.27 1.93 6.60
CA GLU A 323 25.55 0.57 6.17
C GLU A 323 24.63 -0.40 6.91
N VAL A 324 24.00 -1.32 6.17
CA VAL A 324 22.95 -2.20 6.70
C VAL A 324 23.38 -3.66 6.63
N THR A 325 23.18 -4.41 7.71
CA THR A 325 23.28 -5.88 7.72
C THR A 325 21.94 -6.51 8.05
N PHE A 326 21.39 -7.28 7.12
CA PHE A 326 20.16 -8.05 7.33
C PHE A 326 20.42 -9.38 8.02
N PHE A 327 19.50 -9.76 8.89
CA PHE A 327 19.38 -11.09 9.48
C PHE A 327 18.05 -11.69 9.06
N GLU A 328 18.08 -12.63 8.12
CA GLU A 328 16.90 -13.28 7.58
C GLU A 328 16.85 -14.75 8.01
N TYR A 329 15.71 -15.15 8.57
CA TYR A 329 15.51 -16.54 8.98
C TYR A 329 15.45 -17.45 7.76
N SER A 330 14.77 -17.04 6.70
CA SER A 330 14.62 -17.78 5.43
C SER A 330 15.96 -17.99 4.72
N PRO A 331 16.10 -19.07 3.91
CA PRO A 331 17.23 -19.22 2.99
C PRO A 331 17.16 -18.29 1.77
N ASP A 332 15.96 -17.83 1.39
CA ASP A 332 15.73 -16.96 0.24
C ASP A 332 15.11 -15.63 0.69
N MET A 333 15.44 -14.55 -0.03
CA MET A 333 14.80 -13.25 0.10
C MET A 333 13.34 -13.32 -0.33
N LEU A 334 12.43 -12.65 0.39
CA LEU A 334 11.03 -12.47 -0.04
C LEU A 334 10.38 -13.81 -0.48
N PRO A 335 10.29 -14.84 0.40
CA PRO A 335 9.90 -16.20 0.00
C PRO A 335 8.44 -16.36 -0.47
N MET A 336 7.65 -15.28 -0.47
CA MET A 336 6.26 -15.26 -0.92
C MET A 336 6.07 -14.83 -2.39
N ILE A 337 7.16 -14.62 -3.15
CA ILE A 337 7.12 -14.39 -4.60
C ILE A 337 7.93 -15.44 -5.34
N ASP A 338 7.83 -15.45 -6.66
CA ASP A 338 8.62 -16.32 -7.53
C ASP A 338 10.13 -16.16 -7.29
N ARG A 339 10.83 -17.29 -7.29
CA ARG A 339 12.23 -17.37 -6.85
C ARG A 339 13.17 -16.65 -7.79
N ASP A 340 12.90 -16.66 -9.07
CA ASP A 340 13.65 -15.94 -10.09
C ASP A 340 13.47 -14.41 -9.95
N VAL A 341 12.25 -13.94 -9.66
CA VAL A 341 11.95 -12.54 -9.32
C VAL A 341 12.68 -12.13 -8.05
N ALA A 342 12.60 -12.94 -6.99
CA ALA A 342 13.30 -12.67 -5.73
C ALA A 342 14.82 -12.55 -5.92
N LYS A 343 15.44 -13.51 -6.65
CA LYS A 343 16.88 -13.49 -6.94
C LYS A 343 17.29 -12.32 -7.82
N TYR A 344 16.47 -11.97 -8.81
CA TYR A 344 16.72 -10.80 -9.64
C TYR A 344 16.65 -9.52 -8.80
N PHE A 345 15.60 -9.38 -7.99
CA PHE A 345 15.39 -8.26 -7.08
C PHE A 345 16.53 -8.13 -6.06
N GLU A 346 16.96 -9.24 -5.46
CA GLU A 346 18.12 -9.32 -4.59
C GLU A 346 19.38 -8.77 -5.27
N LYS A 347 19.66 -9.22 -6.49
CA LYS A 347 20.83 -8.78 -7.27
C LYS A 347 20.80 -7.27 -7.53
N VAL A 348 19.65 -6.69 -7.88
CA VAL A 348 19.56 -5.27 -8.22
C VAL A 348 19.48 -4.38 -6.97
N PHE A 349 18.81 -4.83 -5.92
CA PHE A 349 18.66 -4.08 -4.68
C PHE A 349 19.95 -4.09 -3.85
N ILE A 350 20.58 -5.26 -3.67
CA ILE A 350 21.77 -5.40 -2.82
C ILE A 350 23.00 -4.79 -3.51
N LYS A 351 23.26 -5.08 -4.80
CA LYS A 351 24.48 -4.58 -5.48
C LYS A 351 24.55 -3.06 -5.61
N THR A 352 23.43 -2.36 -5.43
CA THR A 352 23.33 -0.91 -5.58
C THR A 352 23.48 -0.16 -4.25
N LYS A 353 23.55 -0.88 -3.12
CA LYS A 353 23.45 -0.29 -1.78
C LYS A 353 24.50 -0.90 -0.83
N PRO A 354 24.94 -0.18 0.21
CA PRO A 354 25.80 -0.72 1.26
C PRO A 354 25.00 -1.64 2.18
N VAL A 355 24.60 -2.80 1.64
CA VAL A 355 23.78 -3.81 2.29
C VAL A 355 24.52 -5.13 2.26
N SER A 356 24.58 -5.80 3.41
CA SER A 356 24.97 -7.20 3.52
C SER A 356 23.82 -8.02 4.09
N CYS A 357 23.78 -9.32 3.78
CA CYS A 357 22.70 -10.20 4.18
C CYS A 357 23.24 -11.49 4.80
N ILE A 358 22.65 -11.89 5.92
CA ILE A 358 22.91 -13.16 6.58
C ILE A 358 21.60 -13.96 6.55
N PHE A 359 21.49 -14.84 5.55
CA PHE A 359 20.38 -15.78 5.42
C PHE A 359 20.55 -16.98 6.34
N ASN A 360 19.46 -17.73 6.56
CA ASN A 360 19.40 -18.82 7.53
C ASN A 360 19.79 -18.39 8.95
N ALA A 361 19.69 -17.09 9.27
CA ALA A 361 20.06 -16.57 10.58
C ALA A 361 18.89 -16.72 11.56
N GLN A 362 19.04 -17.57 12.56
CA GLN A 362 18.15 -17.56 13.72
C GLN A 362 18.72 -16.63 14.79
N VAL A 363 18.11 -15.47 14.95
CA VAL A 363 18.46 -14.52 16.02
C VAL A 363 18.09 -15.11 17.38
N LYS A 364 19.07 -15.20 18.27
CA LYS A 364 18.96 -15.71 19.64
C LYS A 364 18.72 -14.62 20.65
N TYR A 365 19.33 -13.45 20.48
CA TYR A 365 19.06 -12.27 21.31
C TYR A 365 19.46 -10.99 20.60
N VAL A 366 18.79 -9.88 20.96
CA VAL A 366 19.22 -8.52 20.62
C VAL A 366 19.02 -7.62 21.82
N HIS A 367 20.06 -6.89 22.19
CA HIS A 367 20.03 -5.91 23.27
C HIS A 367 21.08 -4.82 23.07
N ALA A 368 20.80 -3.62 23.58
CA ALA A 368 21.81 -2.57 23.67
C ALA A 368 22.75 -2.85 24.85
N VAL A 369 24.06 -2.69 24.66
CA VAL A 369 25.01 -2.62 25.78
C VAL A 369 24.84 -1.22 26.39
N LYS A 370 24.38 -1.13 27.66
CA LYS A 370 24.23 0.07 28.52
C LYS A 370 24.32 1.45 27.81
N SER A 371 23.26 2.26 27.89
CA SER A 371 23.12 3.65 27.38
C SER A 371 24.34 4.23 26.65
N GLY A 372 24.39 4.01 25.33
CA GLY A 372 25.42 4.55 24.44
C GLY A 372 26.42 3.53 23.90
N GLY A 373 26.45 2.30 24.43
CA GLY A 373 27.20 1.19 23.85
C GLY A 373 26.53 0.60 22.60
N PRO A 374 27.23 -0.30 21.88
CA PRO A 374 26.70 -0.92 20.66
C PRO A 374 25.52 -1.84 20.97
N VAL A 375 24.64 -2.04 19.99
CA VAL A 375 23.67 -3.12 19.97
C VAL A 375 24.38 -4.42 19.61
N VAL A 376 24.14 -5.46 20.40
CA VAL A 376 24.64 -6.81 20.16
C VAL A 376 23.52 -7.66 19.57
N ILE A 377 23.80 -8.28 18.43
CA ILE A 377 22.90 -9.23 17.76
C ILE A 377 23.55 -10.61 17.82
N GLY A 378 23.03 -11.47 18.69
CA GLY A 378 23.44 -12.87 18.79
C GLY A 378 22.61 -13.73 17.85
N TYR A 379 23.25 -14.51 16.98
CA TYR A 379 22.58 -15.35 15.99
C TYR A 379 23.31 -16.67 15.75
N VAL A 380 22.56 -17.67 15.28
CA VAL A 380 23.12 -18.94 14.78
C VAL A 380 22.73 -19.11 13.32
N ASN A 381 23.65 -19.64 12.52
CA ASN A 381 23.33 -20.05 11.16
C ASN A 381 22.65 -21.42 11.25
N ARG A 382 21.39 -21.50 10.81
CA ARG A 382 20.74 -22.78 10.63
C ARG A 382 21.45 -23.50 9.49
N SER A 383 21.78 -24.78 9.69
CA SER A 383 22.29 -25.62 8.60
C SER A 383 21.29 -25.53 7.44
N ALA A 384 21.77 -25.11 6.27
CA ALA A 384 20.93 -25.10 5.07
C ALA A 384 20.40 -26.52 4.89
N VAL A 385 19.08 -26.69 4.98
CA VAL A 385 18.46 -27.97 4.64
C VAL A 385 18.70 -28.16 3.15
N GLN A 386 19.75 -28.90 2.80
CA GLN A 386 20.00 -29.35 1.44
C GLN A 386 18.87 -30.31 1.06
N GLY A 387 18.04 -29.89 0.10
CA GLY A 387 17.14 -30.78 -0.63
C GLY A 387 15.88 -31.20 0.12
N ALA A 388 14.78 -30.51 -0.15
CA ALA A 388 13.46 -31.13 -0.05
C ALA A 388 12.67 -30.81 -1.31
N HIS A 389 12.91 -31.59 -2.37
CA HIS A 389 11.81 -32.00 -3.24
C HIS A 389 10.79 -32.73 -2.36
N ARG A 390 9.82 -32.01 -1.81
CA ARG A 390 8.65 -32.61 -1.17
C ARG A 390 7.67 -33.04 -2.26
N ARG A 391 7.86 -34.25 -2.80
CA ARG A 391 6.73 -35.06 -3.27
C ARG A 391 6.15 -35.77 -2.06
N GLY A 392 4.85 -35.55 -1.80
CA GLY A 392 4.00 -36.50 -1.07
C GLY A 392 3.94 -36.39 0.45
N SER A 393 2.69 -36.21 0.93
CA SER A 393 2.06 -36.58 2.20
C SER A 393 2.67 -36.13 3.54
N ASP A 394 1.90 -35.28 4.23
CA ASP A 394 1.46 -35.38 5.62
C ASP A 394 2.35 -36.16 6.61
N THR A 395 3.12 -35.41 7.38
CA THR A 395 3.21 -35.52 8.86
C THR A 395 4.11 -34.37 9.35
N ILE A 396 3.56 -33.50 10.20
CA ILE A 396 4.33 -32.47 10.89
C ILE A 396 5.01 -33.14 12.09
N GLY A 397 6.24 -33.59 11.89
CA GLY A 397 7.14 -33.95 12.98
C GLY A 397 7.88 -32.72 13.49
N GLU A 398 7.49 -32.23 14.67
CA GLU A 398 8.36 -31.48 15.56
C GLU A 398 9.43 -32.45 16.06
N ASP A 399 10.60 -32.45 15.43
CA ASP A 399 11.91 -32.70 16.04
C ASP A 399 12.95 -32.91 14.93
N ALA A 400 13.52 -31.80 14.46
CA ALA A 400 14.84 -31.85 13.85
C ALA A 400 15.85 -31.65 14.99
N THR A 401 16.42 -32.77 15.47
CA THR A 401 17.56 -32.77 16.39
C THR A 401 18.69 -31.92 15.79
N VAL A 402 18.96 -30.80 16.45
CA VAL A 402 20.02 -29.85 16.11
C VAL A 402 21.36 -30.53 16.36
N GLY A 403 22.08 -30.87 15.30
CA GLY A 403 23.46 -31.35 15.37
C GLY A 403 24.40 -30.36 16.06
N GLU A 404 25.40 -30.89 16.74
CA GLU A 404 26.31 -30.24 17.69
C GLU A 404 26.94 -28.92 17.20
N GLU A 405 26.89 -27.92 18.09
CA GLU A 405 27.61 -26.64 18.13
C GLU A 405 27.55 -25.68 16.93
N ASN A 406 26.34 -25.20 16.60
CA ASN A 406 26.26 -23.84 16.03
C ASN A 406 26.51 -22.81 17.13
N ALA A 407 27.79 -22.54 17.43
CA ALA A 407 28.19 -21.50 18.37
C ALA A 407 27.50 -20.17 18.01
N VAL A 408 26.94 -19.49 19.01
CA VAL A 408 26.29 -18.19 18.80
C VAL A 408 27.34 -17.19 18.33
N LYS A 409 27.10 -16.62 17.15
CA LYS A 409 27.90 -15.52 16.60
C LYS A 409 27.29 -14.20 17.06
N GLU A 410 28.14 -13.22 17.31
CA GLU A 410 27.70 -11.86 17.64
C GLU A 410 28.13 -10.87 16.57
N LEU A 411 27.20 -10.02 16.14
CA LEU A 411 27.50 -8.79 15.41
C LEU A 411 27.21 -7.59 16.31
N ARG A 412 28.12 -6.61 16.30
CA ARG A 412 27.94 -5.33 16.99
C ARG A 412 27.63 -4.24 15.97
N VAL A 413 26.54 -3.52 16.21
CA VAL A 413 26.05 -2.43 15.36
C VAL A 413 25.64 -1.25 16.23
N ASP A 414 25.49 -0.07 15.65
CA ASP A 414 25.11 1.13 16.40
C ASP A 414 23.60 1.17 16.71
N SER A 415 22.80 0.52 15.86
CA SER A 415 21.36 0.41 16.05
C SER A 415 20.79 -0.83 15.34
N CYS A 416 19.59 -1.26 15.74
CA CYS A 416 18.90 -2.40 15.17
C CYS A 416 17.40 -2.15 14.97
N LEU A 417 16.92 -2.34 13.74
CA LEU A 417 15.50 -2.35 13.40
C LEU A 417 14.96 -3.79 13.46
N VAL A 418 13.90 -3.98 14.24
CA VAL A 418 13.15 -5.24 14.32
C VAL A 418 11.96 -5.18 13.35
N ALA A 419 12.02 -5.94 12.26
CA ALA A 419 11.04 -5.94 11.17
C ALA A 419 10.54 -7.36 10.82
N VAL A 420 10.32 -8.22 11.83
CA VAL A 420 9.94 -9.64 11.67
C VAL A 420 8.45 -9.90 11.39
N GLY A 421 7.72 -8.87 10.96
CA GLY A 421 6.28 -8.91 10.73
C GLY A 421 5.45 -8.16 11.78
N ARG A 422 4.13 -8.39 11.75
CA ARG A 422 3.15 -7.64 12.54
C ARG A 422 2.18 -8.60 13.22
N LYS A 423 1.66 -8.20 14.38
CA LYS A 423 0.65 -8.96 15.15
C LYS A 423 -0.64 -8.14 15.30
N PRO A 424 -1.81 -8.77 15.37
CA PRO A 424 -3.09 -8.06 15.45
C PRO A 424 -3.31 -7.42 16.82
N ASN A 425 -4.04 -6.30 16.87
CA ASN A 425 -4.39 -5.61 18.12
C ASN A 425 -5.75 -6.10 18.65
N THR A 426 -5.77 -7.29 19.25
CA THR A 426 -7.02 -7.98 19.64
C THR A 426 -7.15 -8.22 21.14
N GLU A 427 -6.13 -7.85 21.91
CA GLU A 427 -6.12 -7.95 23.37
C GLU A 427 -7.12 -6.96 23.99
N ASN A 428 -7.80 -7.38 25.07
CA ASN A 428 -8.71 -6.56 25.87
C ASN A 428 -9.91 -5.94 25.11
N LEU A 429 -10.32 -6.54 24.00
CA LEU A 429 -11.49 -6.09 23.22
C LEU A 429 -12.83 -6.59 23.77
N GLY A 430 -12.85 -7.56 24.69
CA GLY A 430 -14.09 -8.20 25.16
C GLY A 430 -14.57 -9.33 24.25
N LEU A 431 -13.66 -9.97 23.51
CA LEU A 431 -13.97 -11.09 22.61
C LEU A 431 -14.48 -12.32 23.38
N GLU A 432 -14.01 -12.51 24.60
CA GLU A 432 -14.44 -13.52 25.55
C GLU A 432 -15.94 -13.39 25.88
N ASN A 433 -16.47 -12.17 25.96
CA ASN A 433 -17.88 -11.91 26.27
C ASN A 433 -18.82 -12.34 25.13
N VAL A 434 -18.28 -12.55 23.93
CA VAL A 434 -19.01 -12.99 22.75
C VAL A 434 -18.50 -14.34 22.22
N GLN A 435 -17.79 -15.12 23.06
CA GLN A 435 -17.34 -16.48 22.73
C GLN A 435 -16.47 -16.54 21.46
N VAL A 436 -15.53 -15.60 21.33
CA VAL A 436 -14.61 -15.55 20.17
C VAL A 436 -13.20 -15.93 20.62
N LYS A 437 -12.71 -17.06 20.12
CA LYS A 437 -11.32 -17.50 20.31
C LYS A 437 -10.45 -17.00 19.16
N THR A 438 -9.31 -16.37 19.48
CA THR A 438 -8.34 -15.95 18.47
C THR A 438 -7.43 -17.11 18.03
N ASN A 439 -6.92 -17.05 16.81
CA ASN A 439 -5.89 -17.95 16.30
C ASN A 439 -4.59 -17.16 16.09
N ARG A 440 -3.55 -17.43 16.91
CA ARG A 440 -2.31 -16.63 16.94
C ARG A 440 -2.59 -15.13 17.13
N GLY A 441 -3.61 -14.80 17.91
CA GLY A 441 -4.11 -13.44 18.12
C GLY A 441 -5.07 -12.92 17.06
N PHE A 442 -5.17 -13.52 15.87
CA PHE A 442 -6.09 -13.05 14.82
C PHE A 442 -7.53 -13.47 15.09
N VAL A 443 -8.49 -12.62 14.76
CA VAL A 443 -9.92 -12.91 14.88
C VAL A 443 -10.37 -13.78 13.69
N PRO A 444 -10.83 -15.02 13.90
CA PRO A 444 -11.27 -15.87 12.81
C PRO A 444 -12.58 -15.36 12.19
N VAL A 445 -12.63 -15.33 10.86
CA VAL A 445 -13.81 -14.88 10.11
C VAL A 445 -14.21 -15.86 9.00
N ASP A 446 -15.45 -15.75 8.53
CA ASP A 446 -15.91 -16.39 7.30
C ASP A 446 -15.60 -15.56 6.04
N GLU A 447 -16.14 -15.98 4.89
CA GLU A 447 -15.94 -15.29 3.60
C GLU A 447 -16.67 -13.94 3.50
N LEU A 448 -17.67 -13.71 4.36
CA LEU A 448 -18.38 -12.43 4.49
C LEU A 448 -17.79 -11.57 5.62
N LEU A 449 -16.66 -11.99 6.19
CA LEU A 449 -15.93 -11.31 7.26
C LEU A 449 -16.67 -11.27 8.60
N ARG A 450 -17.68 -12.14 8.77
CA ARG A 450 -18.38 -12.34 10.05
C ARG A 450 -17.50 -13.13 11.00
N VAL A 451 -17.48 -12.73 12.27
CA VAL A 451 -16.64 -13.34 13.28
C VAL A 451 -17.17 -14.74 13.65
N LYS A 452 -16.28 -15.73 13.66
CA LYS A 452 -16.60 -17.10 14.05
C LYS A 452 -16.64 -17.25 15.57
N MET A 453 -17.57 -18.07 16.05
CA MET A 453 -17.70 -18.43 17.46
C MET A 453 -16.84 -19.65 17.81
N GLU A 454 -16.43 -19.76 19.07
CA GLU A 454 -15.81 -20.97 19.63
C GLU A 454 -16.90 -22.02 19.89
N ASP A 455 -16.98 -23.06 19.04
CA ASP A 455 -17.84 -24.22 19.27
C ASP A 455 -17.23 -25.50 18.65
N ASN A 456 -17.41 -26.64 19.33
CA ASN A 456 -16.82 -27.95 18.98
C ASN A 456 -17.52 -28.65 17.80
N LEU A 457 -18.61 -28.08 17.26
CA LEU A 457 -19.36 -28.55 16.09
C LEU A 457 -19.77 -27.38 15.17
N LYS A 458 -19.50 -27.53 13.86
CA LYS A 458 -19.84 -26.64 12.71
C LYS A 458 -19.86 -25.11 12.96
N SER A 459 -18.82 -24.43 12.45
CA SER A 459 -18.74 -23.06 11.90
C SER A 459 -19.90 -22.06 12.16
N ARG A 460 -20.28 -21.84 13.42
CA ARG A 460 -21.19 -20.75 13.81
C ARG A 460 -20.49 -19.40 13.70
N VAL A 461 -21.24 -18.39 13.27
CA VAL A 461 -20.76 -17.02 13.09
C VAL A 461 -21.72 -16.04 13.75
N HIS A 462 -21.18 -14.93 14.27
CA HIS A 462 -21.99 -13.80 14.68
C HIS A 462 -22.56 -13.09 13.45
N GLU A 463 -23.88 -12.97 13.37
CA GLU A 463 -24.54 -12.31 12.23
C GLU A 463 -24.38 -10.79 12.20
N ASN A 464 -23.90 -10.21 13.30
CA ASN A 464 -23.78 -8.77 13.49
C ASN A 464 -22.40 -8.32 13.97
N ILE A 465 -21.42 -9.22 14.10
CA ILE A 465 -20.04 -8.88 14.45
C ILE A 465 -19.12 -9.25 13.29
N PHE A 466 -18.36 -8.27 12.81
CA PHE A 466 -17.46 -8.40 11.67
C PHE A 466 -16.03 -8.04 12.08
N CYS A 467 -15.03 -8.59 11.40
CA CYS A 467 -13.64 -8.19 11.60
C CYS A 467 -12.94 -7.94 10.27
N ILE A 468 -12.34 -6.75 10.14
CA ILE A 468 -11.69 -6.26 8.91
C ILE A 468 -10.23 -5.85 9.16
N GLY A 469 -9.50 -5.72 8.07
CA GLY A 469 -8.09 -5.35 8.03
C GLY A 469 -7.21 -6.35 8.78
N ASP A 470 -6.08 -5.84 9.25
CA ASP A 470 -5.01 -6.63 9.85
C ASP A 470 -5.45 -7.53 11.02
N ALA A 471 -6.53 -7.18 11.73
CA ALA A 471 -7.00 -7.91 12.90
C ALA A 471 -7.51 -9.33 12.56
N ASN A 472 -7.97 -9.58 11.32
CA ASN A 472 -8.40 -10.91 10.88
C ASN A 472 -7.28 -11.74 10.24
N GLY A 473 -6.14 -11.12 9.88
CA GLY A 473 -4.97 -11.80 9.35
C GLY A 473 -5.11 -12.38 7.93
N LYS A 474 -6.21 -12.15 7.20
CA LYS A 474 -6.37 -12.68 5.83
C LYS A 474 -5.30 -12.11 4.89
N GLN A 475 -5.12 -10.78 4.87
CA GLN A 475 -4.03 -10.11 4.16
C GLN A 475 -3.85 -8.69 4.74
N MET A 476 -2.69 -8.43 5.35
CA MET A 476 -2.43 -7.22 6.14
C MET A 476 -1.97 -6.04 5.27
N LEU A 477 -2.85 -5.59 4.37
CA LEU A 477 -2.62 -4.47 3.47
C LEU A 477 -3.71 -3.40 3.61
N ALA A 478 -3.32 -2.13 3.46
CA ALA A 478 -4.22 -0.99 3.64
C ALA A 478 -5.42 -1.02 2.68
N HIS A 479 -5.18 -1.29 1.39
CA HIS A 479 -6.24 -1.39 0.38
C HIS A 479 -7.12 -2.63 0.58
N THR A 480 -6.58 -3.73 1.11
CA THR A 480 -7.39 -4.87 1.55
C THR A 480 -8.35 -4.45 2.65
N ALA A 481 -7.87 -3.74 3.68
CA ALA A 481 -8.69 -3.28 4.79
C ALA A 481 -9.84 -2.35 4.32
N SER A 482 -9.56 -1.42 3.41
CA SER A 482 -10.60 -0.57 2.79
C SER A 482 -11.62 -1.36 1.99
N HIS A 483 -11.17 -2.33 1.20
CA HIS A 483 -12.08 -3.16 0.39
C HIS A 483 -12.96 -4.07 1.27
N GLN A 484 -12.38 -4.65 2.33
CA GLN A 484 -13.11 -5.39 3.35
C GLN A 484 -14.16 -4.51 4.04
N ALA A 485 -13.82 -3.27 4.38
CA ALA A 485 -14.75 -2.30 4.95
C ALA A 485 -15.97 -2.06 4.05
N LEU A 486 -15.73 -1.83 2.75
CA LEU A 486 -16.81 -1.64 1.77
C LEU A 486 -17.75 -2.86 1.72
N ARG A 487 -17.20 -4.07 1.70
CA ARG A 487 -18.00 -5.30 1.69
C ARG A 487 -18.87 -5.47 2.93
N VAL A 488 -18.32 -5.19 4.11
CA VAL A 488 -19.07 -5.28 5.37
C VAL A 488 -20.15 -4.22 5.45
N VAL A 489 -19.86 -2.98 5.03
CA VAL A 489 -20.87 -1.92 5.04
C VAL A 489 -21.99 -2.19 4.03
N ASP A 490 -21.67 -2.70 2.83
CA ASP A 490 -22.68 -3.15 1.88
C ASP A 490 -23.56 -4.24 2.53
N TYR A 491 -22.98 -5.20 3.25
CA TYR A 491 -23.77 -6.22 3.96
C TYR A 491 -24.69 -5.61 5.04
N ILE A 492 -24.18 -4.71 5.86
CA ILE A 492 -24.94 -4.07 6.95
C ILE A 492 -26.08 -3.22 6.39
N GLU A 493 -25.83 -2.37 5.40
CA GLU A 493 -26.88 -1.55 4.77
C GLU A 493 -28.04 -2.43 4.28
N ASN A 494 -27.69 -3.51 3.62
CA ASN A 494 -28.61 -4.47 3.03
C ASN A 494 -29.45 -5.20 4.07
N LYS A 495 -28.84 -5.57 5.20
CA LYS A 495 -29.52 -6.17 6.35
C LYS A 495 -30.46 -5.19 7.04
N GLU A 496 -30.04 -3.94 7.23
CA GLU A 496 -30.78 -2.95 8.03
C GLU A 496 -31.91 -2.26 7.25
N LYS A 497 -31.73 -2.02 5.95
CA LYS A 497 -32.70 -1.23 5.16
C LYS A 497 -33.75 -2.06 4.43
N ASN A 498 -33.68 -3.39 4.42
CA ASN A 498 -34.64 -4.28 3.73
C ASN A 498 -34.93 -3.94 2.25
N HIS A 499 -34.09 -3.12 1.61
CA HIS A 499 -34.34 -2.60 0.26
C HIS A 499 -33.34 -3.18 -0.73
N ILE A 500 -33.58 -4.39 -1.25
CA ILE A 500 -32.84 -4.80 -2.44
C ILE A 500 -33.57 -5.78 -3.34
N ASN A 501 -33.48 -5.45 -4.62
CA ASN A 501 -33.60 -6.33 -5.78
C ASN A 501 -32.49 -7.40 -5.84
N GLU A 502 -32.72 -8.42 -6.66
CA GLU A 502 -31.90 -9.65 -6.77
C GLU A 502 -30.43 -9.41 -7.14
N PHE A 503 -30.13 -8.28 -7.78
CA PHE A 503 -28.78 -7.91 -8.23
C PHE A 503 -27.80 -7.69 -7.08
N ALA A 504 -28.18 -6.98 -6.01
CA ALA A 504 -27.23 -6.74 -4.91
C ALA A 504 -27.07 -7.98 -3.99
N LYS A 505 -28.08 -8.88 -3.94
CA LYS A 505 -27.91 -10.22 -3.33
C LYS A 505 -26.82 -11.03 -4.04
N ASN A 506 -26.79 -11.00 -5.38
CA ASN A 506 -25.78 -11.67 -6.19
C ASN A 506 -24.37 -11.05 -6.09
N LYS A 507 -24.26 -9.77 -5.71
CA LYS A 507 -22.95 -9.12 -5.49
C LYS A 507 -22.39 -9.43 -4.09
N LEU A 508 -23.26 -9.48 -3.08
CA LEU A 508 -22.90 -9.83 -1.70
C LEU A 508 -22.47 -11.30 -1.53
N SER A 509 -23.00 -12.21 -2.35
CA SER A 509 -22.65 -13.63 -2.29
C SER A 509 -21.24 -13.96 -2.80
N LYS A 510 -20.59 -13.05 -3.53
CA LYS A 510 -19.24 -13.26 -4.08
C LYS A 510 -18.19 -12.98 -3.02
N SER A 511 -17.32 -13.95 -2.71
CA SER A 511 -16.18 -13.73 -1.80
C SER A 511 -15.18 -12.69 -2.36
N ILE A 512 -14.29 -12.20 -1.51
CA ILE A 512 -13.12 -11.41 -1.90
C ILE A 512 -12.08 -12.38 -2.47
N PHE A 513 -11.68 -12.16 -3.72
CA PHE A 513 -10.59 -12.87 -4.35
C PHE A 513 -9.25 -12.27 -3.90
N TYR A 514 -8.68 -12.80 -2.82
CA TYR A 514 -7.42 -12.31 -2.24
C TYR A 514 -6.23 -12.46 -3.20
N THR A 515 -6.27 -13.44 -4.11
CA THR A 515 -5.29 -13.60 -5.19
C THR A 515 -5.22 -12.38 -6.11
N ASN A 516 -6.32 -11.62 -6.24
CA ASN A 516 -6.38 -10.44 -7.11
C ASN A 516 -5.98 -9.14 -6.38
N ILE A 517 -5.45 -9.24 -5.17
CA ILE A 517 -5.01 -8.09 -4.39
C ILE A 517 -3.49 -7.92 -4.57
N PRO A 518 -3.03 -6.82 -5.18
CA PRO A 518 -1.62 -6.60 -5.42
C PRO A 518 -0.87 -6.31 -4.11
N SER A 519 0.39 -6.71 -4.08
CA SER A 519 1.36 -6.36 -3.04
C SER A 519 2.51 -5.56 -3.67
N VAL A 520 3.03 -4.57 -2.95
CA VAL A 520 4.06 -3.65 -3.45
C VAL A 520 5.12 -3.39 -2.38
N CYS A 521 6.39 -3.43 -2.78
CA CYS A 521 7.54 -2.93 -2.05
C CYS A 521 8.04 -1.65 -2.75
N TYR A 522 7.98 -0.52 -2.06
CA TYR A 522 8.22 0.82 -2.64
C TYR A 522 9.68 1.25 -2.60
N THR A 523 10.59 0.28 -2.63
CA THR A 523 12.03 0.52 -2.78
C THR A 523 12.35 1.11 -4.16
N ASN A 524 13.61 1.45 -4.40
CA ASN A 524 14.12 1.73 -5.74
C ASN A 524 15.13 0.64 -6.17
N PRO A 525 14.82 -0.20 -7.17
CA PRO A 525 13.58 -0.24 -7.95
C PRO A 525 12.38 -0.72 -7.12
N GLU A 526 11.17 -0.37 -7.56
CA GLU A 526 9.92 -0.86 -6.96
C GLU A 526 9.69 -2.32 -7.36
N LEU A 527 9.03 -3.08 -6.49
CA LEU A 527 8.62 -4.46 -6.75
C LEU A 527 7.12 -4.58 -6.49
N ALA A 528 6.37 -5.09 -7.45
CA ALA A 528 4.94 -5.35 -7.32
C ALA A 528 4.60 -6.74 -7.85
N PHE A 529 3.64 -7.40 -7.20
CA PHE A 529 3.16 -8.73 -7.59
C PHE A 529 1.68 -8.90 -7.23
N VAL A 530 0.98 -9.72 -8.01
CA VAL A 530 -0.44 -10.06 -7.84
C VAL A 530 -0.69 -11.41 -8.48
N GLY A 531 -1.67 -12.15 -7.99
CA GLY A 531 -2.01 -13.47 -8.51
C GLY A 531 -1.27 -14.60 -7.80
N LEU A 532 -1.19 -15.72 -8.50
CA LEU A 532 -0.47 -16.91 -8.08
C LEU A 532 0.99 -16.82 -8.52
N THR A 533 1.88 -17.41 -7.73
CA THR A 533 3.25 -17.70 -8.19
C THR A 533 3.22 -18.76 -9.30
N GLU A 534 4.30 -18.86 -10.08
CA GLU A 534 4.53 -19.95 -11.05
C GLU A 534 4.37 -21.30 -10.35
N HIS A 535 5.01 -21.48 -9.18
CA HIS A 535 4.95 -22.73 -8.42
C HIS A 535 3.52 -23.10 -7.96
N GLU A 536 2.75 -22.11 -7.50
CA GLU A 536 1.34 -22.33 -7.13
C GLU A 536 0.48 -22.65 -8.36
N SER A 537 0.76 -21.99 -9.49
CA SER A 537 0.06 -22.21 -10.76
C SER A 537 0.32 -23.61 -11.30
N GLU A 538 1.58 -24.08 -11.32
CA GLU A 538 1.94 -25.43 -11.73
C GLU A 538 1.28 -26.49 -10.84
N LYS A 539 1.18 -26.22 -9.53
CA LYS A 539 0.51 -27.13 -8.60
C LYS A 539 -1.00 -27.23 -8.85
N MET A 540 -1.65 -26.13 -9.25
CA MET A 540 -3.09 -26.10 -9.53
C MET A 540 -3.44 -26.51 -10.96
N HIS A 541 -2.54 -26.27 -11.92
CA HIS A 541 -2.75 -26.45 -13.35
C HIS A 541 -1.51 -27.07 -14.04
N PRO A 542 -1.12 -28.32 -13.72
CA PRO A 542 0.18 -28.88 -14.11
C PRO A 542 0.51 -28.85 -15.61
N ASP A 543 -0.50 -28.91 -16.48
CA ASP A 543 -0.33 -28.99 -17.93
C ASP A 543 -0.74 -27.69 -18.66
N ASN A 544 -0.98 -26.60 -17.93
CA ASN A 544 -1.52 -25.36 -18.49
C ASN A 544 -0.97 -24.12 -17.76
N VAL A 545 0.36 -24.01 -17.68
CA VAL A 545 1.07 -22.80 -17.22
C VAL A 545 2.01 -22.33 -18.31
N GLY A 546 1.81 -21.09 -18.76
CA GLY A 546 2.75 -20.38 -19.62
C GLY A 546 3.51 -19.31 -18.82
N VAL A 547 4.80 -19.16 -19.07
CA VAL A 547 5.63 -18.14 -18.43
C VAL A 547 6.19 -17.18 -19.47
N GLU A 548 5.97 -15.89 -19.26
CA GLU A 548 6.54 -14.83 -20.09
C GLU A 548 7.39 -13.88 -19.23
N VAL A 549 8.62 -13.62 -19.69
CA VAL A 549 9.57 -12.71 -19.04
C VAL A 549 9.94 -11.60 -19.99
N SER A 550 9.77 -10.35 -19.56
CA SER A 550 10.23 -9.17 -20.29
C SER A 550 11.16 -8.32 -19.44
N TYR A 551 12.21 -7.80 -20.07
CA TYR A 551 13.25 -7.02 -19.41
C TYR A 551 13.13 -5.53 -19.73
N TYR A 552 13.23 -4.70 -18.69
CA TYR A 552 13.06 -3.25 -18.80
C TYR A 552 14.17 -2.58 -19.62
N LYS A 553 15.33 -3.23 -19.77
CA LYS A 553 16.43 -2.75 -20.64
C LYS A 553 16.04 -2.53 -22.09
N ALA A 554 14.98 -3.20 -22.58
CA ALA A 554 14.46 -3.01 -23.94
C ALA A 554 13.30 -2.01 -24.00
N ASN A 555 12.83 -1.48 -22.86
CA ASN A 555 11.72 -0.56 -22.82
C ASN A 555 12.18 0.86 -23.20
N SER A 556 11.52 1.47 -24.19
CA SER A 556 11.89 2.78 -24.72
C SER A 556 11.86 3.90 -23.68
N LYS A 557 10.89 3.87 -22.77
CA LYS A 557 10.78 4.85 -21.68
C LYS A 557 11.92 4.71 -20.68
N ILE A 558 12.26 3.47 -20.33
CA ILE A 558 13.38 3.17 -19.42
C ILE A 558 14.72 3.56 -20.06
N LEU A 559 14.89 3.36 -21.36
CA LEU A 559 16.06 3.84 -22.10
C LEU A 559 16.13 5.38 -22.06
N CYS A 560 15.03 6.10 -22.29
CA CYS A 560 15.03 7.56 -22.16
C CYS A 560 15.40 8.03 -20.75
N GLU A 561 15.06 7.25 -19.72
CA GLU A 561 15.38 7.58 -18.33
C GLU A 561 16.78 7.11 -17.91
N ASN A 562 17.38 6.11 -18.54
CA ASN A 562 18.59 5.46 -17.99
C ASN A 562 19.66 5.13 -19.05
N ASN A 563 19.60 5.69 -20.26
CA ASN A 563 20.63 5.51 -21.28
C ASN A 563 21.94 6.20 -20.88
N ILE A 564 22.72 5.49 -20.07
CA ILE A 564 24.10 5.83 -19.72
C ILE A 564 24.96 5.25 -20.85
N SER A 565 25.46 6.10 -21.74
CA SER A 565 26.47 5.65 -22.70
C SER A 565 27.73 5.25 -21.93
N GLU A 566 28.07 3.96 -21.91
CA GLU A 566 29.32 3.46 -21.32
C GLU A 566 30.59 4.01 -22.04
N HIS A 567 30.44 4.87 -23.03
CA HIS A 567 31.52 5.46 -23.82
C HIS A 567 32.18 6.71 -23.22
N GLY A 568 31.82 7.11 -22.00
CA GLY A 568 32.50 8.21 -21.29
C GLY A 568 33.72 7.76 -20.48
N HIS A 569 34.84 7.45 -21.14
CA HIS A 569 36.20 7.28 -20.58
C HIS A 569 36.36 6.43 -19.30
N LYS A 570 37.08 5.30 -19.40
CA LYS A 570 37.60 4.52 -18.24
C LYS A 570 38.42 5.34 -17.22
N ASN A 571 38.81 6.57 -17.56
CA ASN A 571 39.53 7.53 -16.71
C ASN A 571 38.69 8.78 -16.35
N ASN A 572 37.37 8.66 -16.32
CA ASN A 572 36.54 9.78 -15.93
C ASN A 572 36.72 10.12 -14.43
N LEU A 573 37.29 11.30 -14.14
CA LEU A 573 37.46 11.84 -12.78
C LEU A 573 36.12 11.93 -12.01
N TYR A 574 34.98 11.95 -12.71
CA TYR A 574 33.63 11.99 -12.15
C TYR A 574 33.15 10.65 -11.55
N ASN A 575 33.87 9.55 -11.75
CA ASN A 575 33.50 8.20 -11.30
C ASN A 575 34.25 7.72 -10.04
N LYS A 576 34.93 8.62 -9.31
CA LYS A 576 35.72 8.28 -8.11
C LYS A 576 34.91 8.14 -6.81
N GLY A 577 33.58 8.33 -6.86
CA GLY A 577 32.70 8.09 -5.72
C GLY A 577 32.34 6.61 -5.60
N GLN A 578 32.38 6.05 -4.39
CA GLN A 578 32.07 4.65 -4.09
C GLN A 578 30.60 4.22 -4.36
N TYR A 579 29.74 5.09 -4.90
CA TYR A 579 28.39 4.71 -5.28
C TYR A 579 28.40 4.13 -6.69
N ASN A 580 28.28 2.81 -6.74
CA ASN A 580 28.21 2.02 -7.96
C ASN A 580 27.16 2.62 -8.92
N THR A 581 27.60 3.08 -10.09
CA THR A 581 26.76 3.62 -11.17
C THR A 581 25.98 2.50 -11.85
N ASN A 582 25.13 1.83 -11.09
CA ASN A 582 24.31 0.77 -11.66
C ASN A 582 23.18 1.41 -12.46
N ASP A 583 23.09 0.93 -13.69
CA ASP A 583 22.03 1.19 -14.62
C ASP A 583 20.66 0.82 -14.00
N ASN A 584 19.74 1.79 -13.92
CA ASN A 584 18.36 1.56 -13.47
C ASN A 584 17.49 0.95 -14.61
N THR A 585 18.06 0.53 -15.74
CA THR A 585 17.38 -0.33 -16.73
C THR A 585 17.03 -1.72 -16.20
N ASN A 586 17.57 -2.06 -15.03
CA ASN A 586 17.34 -3.33 -14.37
C ASN A 586 15.94 -3.41 -13.76
N GLY A 587 15.01 -3.91 -14.55
CA GLY A 587 13.65 -4.28 -14.15
C GLY A 587 13.21 -5.51 -14.92
N MET A 588 12.33 -6.29 -14.30
CA MET A 588 11.77 -7.51 -14.87
C MET A 588 10.27 -7.51 -14.61
N GLN A 589 9.51 -7.90 -15.64
CA GLN A 589 8.11 -8.28 -15.48
C GLN A 589 8.00 -9.76 -15.81
N LEU A 590 7.44 -10.51 -14.85
CA LEU A 590 7.10 -11.92 -14.98
C LEU A 590 5.58 -12.02 -15.01
N ILE A 591 5.03 -12.74 -15.98
CA ILE A 591 3.60 -13.06 -16.07
C ILE A 591 3.48 -14.58 -16.21
N SER A 592 2.75 -15.18 -15.27
CA SER A 592 2.34 -16.58 -15.30
C SER A 592 0.88 -16.62 -15.75
N ASN A 593 0.60 -17.26 -16.90
CA ASN A 593 -0.73 -17.34 -17.52
C ASN A 593 -1.30 -18.75 -17.51
#